data_AF-Q64EW0-F1
#
_entry.id   AF-Q64EW0-F1
#
_cell.length_a   1.000
_cell.length_b   1.000
_cell.length_c   1.000
_cell.angle_alpha   90.00
_cell.angle_beta   90.00
_cell.angle_gamma   90.00
#
_symmetry.space_group_name_H-M   'P 1'
#
loop_
_entity.id
_entity.type
_entity.pdbx_description
1 polymer ?
#
loop_
_entity_poly.entity_id
_entity_poly.type
_entity_poly.pdbx_seq_one_letter_code
_entity_poly.pdbx_strand_id
1 'polypeptide(L)'
;MAITTAESSYEKRIKALFDKQVQMEAREASVIKKVFKFNSNLLDVKEAVVHHHRDVEKLQKVVIQRREEMEKRVSFMEELAQEVEATKQRNLVMREQIKQQKMLVRQRKNEIMESIHTLSKATGTYINREALPARVKGVTVLHGDNRDELIPFDLKATDVEGLDSLCQHLHSLNIDVSQWQQLVSLATEMSMKSHPATPPKDAAKCKSIIEIDLTSPTIQA
;
A
#
# COMPACT_ATOMS: atom_id res chain seq x y z
N MET A 1 110.87 15.21 44.93
CA MET A 1 111.40 15.08 43.55
C MET A 1 110.44 14.22 42.76
N ALA A 2 109.76 14.80 41.77
CA ALA A 2 109.02 14.00 40.80
C ALA A 2 110.03 13.44 39.80
N ILE A 3 110.22 12.12 39.77
CA ILE A 3 111.03 11.46 38.74
C ILE A 3 110.18 11.48 37.48
N THR A 4 110.38 12.49 36.63
CA THR A 4 109.87 12.49 35.26
C THR A 4 110.75 11.55 34.45
N THR A 5 110.38 10.27 34.39
CA THR A 5 110.92 9.33 33.42
C THR A 5 110.53 9.80 32.03
N ALA A 6 111.51 10.20 31.23
CA ALA A 6 111.28 10.53 29.83
C ALA A 6 110.85 9.25 29.10
N GLU A 7 109.54 9.15 28.78
CA GLU A 7 108.98 8.04 28.00
C GLU A 7 109.83 7.81 26.74
N SER A 8 110.33 6.58 26.57
CA SER A 8 111.10 6.23 25.37
C SER A 8 110.21 6.36 24.12
N SER A 9 110.80 6.64 22.95
CA SER A 9 110.03 6.72 21.69
C SER A 9 109.20 5.46 21.40
N TYR A 10 109.63 4.30 21.90
CA TYR A 10 108.90 3.04 21.75
C TYR A 10 107.64 3.01 22.64
N GLU A 11 107.78 3.41 23.91
CA GLU A 11 106.68 3.45 24.87
C GLU A 11 105.56 4.38 24.41
N LYS A 12 105.91 5.57 23.89
CA LYS A 12 104.93 6.50 23.28
C LYS A 12 104.15 5.88 22.13
N ARG A 13 104.83 5.10 21.28
CA ARG A 13 104.19 4.41 20.15
C ARG A 13 103.24 3.31 20.63
N ILE A 14 103.64 2.53 21.62
CA ILE A 14 102.79 1.48 22.20
C ILE A 14 101.55 2.10 22.86
N LYS A 15 101.70 3.16 23.64
CA LYS A 15 100.59 3.89 24.25
C LYS A 15 99.62 4.43 23.20
N ALA A 16 100.13 5.06 22.13
CA ALA A 16 99.31 5.55 21.03
C ALA A 16 98.54 4.42 20.30
N LEU A 17 99.14 3.23 20.17
CA LEU A 17 98.47 2.06 19.61
C LEU A 17 97.35 1.57 20.53
N PHE A 18 97.59 1.50 21.85
CA PHE A 18 96.55 1.16 22.83
C PHE A 18 95.42 2.19 22.86
N ASP A 19 95.73 3.49 22.86
CA ASP A 19 94.72 4.55 22.81
C ASP A 19 93.88 4.44 21.53
N LYS A 20 94.52 4.15 20.38
CA LYS A 20 93.81 3.92 19.13
C LYS A 20 92.91 2.68 19.21
N GLN A 21 93.37 1.60 19.82
CA GLN A 21 92.56 0.39 20.05
C GLN A 21 91.34 0.71 20.91
N VAL A 22 91.53 1.39 22.05
CA VAL A 22 90.43 1.82 22.94
C VAL A 22 89.44 2.72 22.20
N GLN A 23 89.92 3.63 21.36
CA GLN A 23 89.04 4.47 20.52
C GLN A 23 88.28 3.66 19.47
N MET A 24 88.90 2.64 18.86
CA MET A 24 88.22 1.76 17.91
C MET A 24 87.15 0.93 18.60
N GLU A 25 87.43 0.35 19.77
CA GLU A 25 86.46 -0.40 20.57
C GLU A 25 85.28 0.48 21.01
N ALA A 26 85.53 1.72 21.42
CA ALA A 26 84.48 2.67 21.76
C ALA A 26 83.58 3.02 20.55
N ARG A 27 84.18 3.16 19.35
CA ARG A 27 83.44 3.38 18.10
C ARG A 27 82.62 2.16 17.71
N GLU A 28 83.20 0.97 17.81
CA GLU A 28 82.51 -0.30 17.53
C GLU A 28 81.30 -0.47 18.46
N ALA A 29 81.47 -0.27 19.77
CA ALA A 29 80.38 -0.31 20.73
C ALA A 29 79.27 0.72 20.41
N SER A 30 79.64 1.93 19.94
CA SER A 30 78.68 2.94 19.48
C SER A 30 77.90 2.48 18.25
N VAL A 31 78.58 1.89 17.27
CA VAL A 31 77.94 1.33 16.07
C VAL A 31 77.00 0.19 16.44
N ILE A 32 77.42 -0.75 17.29
CA ILE A 32 76.58 -1.85 17.76
C ILE A 32 75.30 -1.32 18.42
N LYS A 33 75.40 -0.30 19.29
CA LYS A 33 74.22 0.33 19.91
C LYS A 33 73.28 0.95 18.88
N LYS A 34 73.81 1.62 17.86
CA LYS A 34 73.00 2.22 16.78
C LYS A 34 72.32 1.15 15.94
N VAL A 35 73.03 0.08 15.58
CA VAL A 35 72.49 -1.07 14.84
C VAL A 35 71.40 -1.76 15.66
N PHE A 36 71.62 -1.97 16.96
CA PHE A 36 70.61 -2.56 17.84
C PHE A 36 69.33 -1.71 17.89
N LYS A 37 69.48 -0.38 18.07
CA LYS A 37 68.33 0.54 18.06
C LYS A 37 67.60 0.54 16.72
N PHE A 38 68.34 0.54 15.62
CA PHE A 38 67.77 0.46 14.28
C PHE A 38 66.98 -0.83 14.07
N ASN A 39 67.54 -1.98 14.46
CA ASN A 39 66.89 -3.28 14.34
C ASN A 39 65.62 -3.38 15.19
N SER A 40 65.63 -2.84 16.41
CA SER A 40 64.43 -2.76 17.26
C SER A 40 63.33 -1.94 16.58
N ASN A 41 63.66 -0.73 16.12
CA ASN A 41 62.70 0.12 15.43
C ASN A 41 62.16 -0.53 14.14
N LEU A 42 63.02 -1.23 13.40
CA LEU A 42 62.63 -1.95 12.18
C LEU A 42 61.64 -3.08 12.49
N LEU A 43 61.83 -3.77 13.61
CA LEU A 43 60.91 -4.81 14.08
C LEU A 43 59.55 -4.21 14.44
N ASP A 44 59.54 -3.11 15.20
CA ASP A 44 58.31 -2.41 15.60
C ASP A 44 57.51 -1.93 14.36
N VAL A 45 58.19 -1.35 13.38
CA VAL A 45 57.56 -0.91 12.12
C VAL A 45 57.01 -2.09 11.34
N LYS A 46 57.75 -3.22 11.26
CA LYS A 46 57.28 -4.42 10.58
C LYS A 46 56.01 -4.98 11.24
N GLU A 47 55.97 -5.02 12.57
CA GLU A 47 54.78 -5.46 13.31
C GLU A 47 53.60 -4.51 13.08
N ALA A 48 53.83 -3.19 13.12
CA ALA A 48 52.79 -2.19 12.83
C ALA A 48 52.22 -2.34 11.41
N VAL A 49 53.07 -2.60 10.41
CA VAL A 49 52.63 -2.86 9.01
C VAL A 49 51.76 -4.11 8.92
N VAL A 50 52.14 -5.20 9.60
CA VAL A 50 51.35 -6.43 9.63
C VAL A 50 49.99 -6.20 10.30
N HIS A 51 49.95 -5.45 11.40
CA HIS A 51 48.68 -5.07 12.03
C HIS A 51 47.81 -4.22 11.12
N HIS A 52 48.38 -3.20 10.48
CA HIS A 52 47.66 -2.35 9.55
C HIS A 52 47.09 -3.15 8.37
N HIS A 53 47.86 -4.08 7.82
CA HIS A 53 47.40 -4.95 6.73
C HIS A 53 46.16 -5.76 7.13
N ARG A 54 46.16 -6.38 8.32
CA ARG A 54 45.00 -7.11 8.84
C ARG A 54 43.78 -6.22 9.03
N ASP A 55 43.96 -4.98 9.46
CA ASP A 55 42.84 -4.06 9.66
C ASP A 55 42.27 -3.56 8.33
N VAL A 56 43.11 -3.35 7.31
CA VAL A 56 42.68 -3.07 5.93
C VAL A 56 41.87 -4.23 5.37
N GLU A 57 42.30 -5.49 5.56
CA GLU A 57 41.53 -6.66 5.13
C GLU A 57 40.15 -6.73 5.79
N LYS A 58 40.05 -6.43 7.09
CA LYS A 58 38.76 -6.37 7.81
C LYS A 58 37.87 -5.27 7.23
N LEU A 59 38.41 -4.08 7.00
CA LEU A 59 37.66 -2.96 6.42
C LEU A 59 37.16 -3.29 5.01
N GLN A 60 37.98 -3.95 4.19
CA GLN A 60 37.59 -4.37 2.85
C GLN A 60 36.41 -5.34 2.88
N LYS A 61 36.38 -6.30 3.81
CA LYS A 61 35.22 -7.18 4.02
C LYS A 61 33.95 -6.41 4.37
N VAL A 62 34.05 -5.42 5.27
CA VAL A 62 32.91 -4.56 5.65
C VAL A 62 32.42 -3.74 4.45
N VAL A 63 33.32 -3.19 3.64
CA VAL A 63 32.95 -2.43 2.44
C VAL A 63 32.19 -3.29 1.44
N ILE A 64 32.61 -4.53 1.21
CA ILE A 64 31.90 -5.47 0.33
C ILE A 64 30.50 -5.75 0.86
N GLN A 65 30.36 -6.09 2.15
CA GLN A 65 29.06 -6.34 2.77
C GLN A 65 28.11 -5.15 2.67
N ARG A 66 28.63 -3.92 2.91
CA ARG A 66 27.82 -2.70 2.79
C ARG A 66 27.41 -2.41 1.36
N ARG A 67 28.24 -2.74 0.37
CA ARG A 67 27.89 -2.61 -1.05
C ARG A 67 26.74 -3.56 -1.41
N GLU A 68 26.82 -4.82 -1.00
CA GLU A 68 25.75 -5.81 -1.23
C GLU A 68 24.44 -5.41 -0.54
N GLU A 69 24.51 -4.90 0.69
CA GLU A 69 23.33 -4.38 1.41
C GLU A 69 22.71 -3.19 0.67
N MET A 70 23.53 -2.27 0.16
CA MET A 70 23.07 -1.12 -0.59
C MET A 70 22.38 -1.54 -1.90
N GLU A 71 22.95 -2.50 -2.62
CA GLU A 71 22.38 -3.01 -3.87
C GLU A 71 21.00 -3.64 -3.64
N LYS A 72 20.86 -4.46 -2.58
CA LYS A 72 19.54 -5.00 -2.17
C LYS A 72 18.52 -3.92 -1.84
N ARG A 73 18.95 -2.84 -1.17
CA ARG A 73 18.07 -1.70 -0.86
C ARG A 73 17.64 -0.96 -2.11
N VAL A 74 18.53 -0.79 -3.09
CA VAL A 74 18.19 -0.16 -4.37
C VAL A 74 17.14 -0.99 -5.11
N SER A 75 17.35 -2.31 -5.26
CA SER A 75 16.37 -3.19 -5.89
C SER A 75 15.02 -3.17 -5.17
N PHE A 76 15.02 -3.21 -3.84
CA PHE A 76 13.78 -3.12 -3.05
C PHE A 76 13.04 -1.79 -3.27
N MET A 77 13.76 -0.66 -3.34
CA MET A 77 13.14 0.63 -3.61
C MET A 77 12.55 0.71 -5.02
N GLU A 78 13.19 0.09 -6.01
CA GLU A 78 12.66 0.01 -7.37
C GLU A 78 11.37 -0.82 -7.43
N GLU A 79 11.34 -1.99 -6.77
CA GLU A 79 10.13 -2.82 -6.64
C GLU A 79 9.01 -2.06 -5.93
N LEU A 80 9.32 -1.39 -4.82
CA LEU A 80 8.35 -0.59 -4.08
C LEU A 80 7.79 0.56 -4.94
N ALA A 81 8.63 1.22 -5.74
CA ALA A 81 8.20 2.29 -6.63
C ALA A 81 7.24 1.76 -7.72
N GLN A 82 7.52 0.57 -8.28
CA GLN A 82 6.65 -0.08 -9.25
C GLN A 82 5.28 -0.46 -8.64
N GLU A 83 5.27 -1.05 -7.44
CA GLU A 83 4.04 -1.45 -6.75
C GLU A 83 3.17 -0.23 -6.39
N VAL A 84 3.80 0.86 -5.94
CA VAL A 84 3.11 2.13 -5.66
C VAL A 84 2.47 2.70 -6.93
N GLU A 85 3.17 2.67 -8.06
CA GLU A 85 2.64 3.18 -9.32
C GLU A 85 1.50 2.29 -9.85
N ALA A 86 1.64 0.96 -9.77
CA ALA A 86 0.57 0.01 -10.10
C ALA A 86 -0.69 0.26 -9.24
N THR A 87 -0.50 0.49 -7.95
CA THR A 87 -1.59 0.80 -7.01
C THR A 87 -2.28 2.12 -7.35
N LYS A 88 -1.53 3.16 -7.72
CA LYS A 88 -2.12 4.44 -8.18
C LYS A 88 -2.98 4.24 -9.43
N GLN A 89 -2.49 3.49 -10.41
CA GLN A 89 -3.25 3.22 -11.64
C GLN A 89 -4.54 2.44 -11.34
N ARG A 90 -4.47 1.41 -10.50
CA ARG A 90 -5.65 0.67 -10.05
C ARG A 90 -6.67 1.58 -9.35
N ASN A 91 -6.21 2.46 -8.46
CA ASN A 91 -7.05 3.42 -7.77
C ASN A 91 -7.66 4.48 -8.68
N LEU A 92 -7.02 4.82 -9.80
CA LEU A 92 -7.57 5.70 -10.82
C LEU A 92 -8.75 5.01 -11.54
N VAL A 93 -8.55 3.77 -12.01
CA VAL A 93 -9.59 2.98 -12.68
C VAL A 93 -10.80 2.77 -11.78
N MET A 94 -10.57 2.39 -10.52
CA MET A 94 -11.64 2.17 -9.54
C MET A 94 -12.43 3.45 -9.25
N ARG A 95 -11.77 4.62 -9.19
CA ARG A 95 -12.46 5.90 -9.04
C ARG A 95 -13.36 6.20 -10.23
N GLU A 96 -12.90 5.90 -11.44
CA GLU A 96 -13.69 6.12 -12.64
C GLU A 96 -14.90 5.18 -12.73
N GLN A 97 -14.72 3.90 -12.36
CA GLN A 97 -15.82 2.94 -12.25
C GLN A 97 -16.89 3.40 -11.23
N ILE A 98 -16.48 3.91 -10.07
CA ILE A 98 -17.41 4.44 -9.06
C ILE A 98 -18.18 5.66 -9.61
N LYS A 99 -17.53 6.55 -10.36
CA LYS A 99 -18.22 7.69 -10.99
C LYS A 99 -19.25 7.22 -12.02
N GLN A 100 -18.88 6.27 -12.88
CA GLN A 100 -19.80 5.69 -13.86
C GLN A 100 -21.00 5.02 -13.19
N GLN A 101 -20.76 4.23 -12.14
CA GLN A 101 -21.84 3.59 -11.40
C GLN A 101 -22.76 4.61 -10.72
N LYS A 102 -22.22 5.69 -10.13
CA LYS A 102 -23.02 6.78 -9.57
C LYS A 102 -23.84 7.51 -10.64
N MET A 103 -23.28 7.71 -11.83
CA MET A 103 -24.01 8.30 -12.96
C MET A 103 -25.17 7.39 -13.40
N LEU A 104 -24.92 6.09 -13.57
CA LEU A 104 -25.95 5.12 -13.95
C LEU A 104 -27.07 5.03 -12.89
N VAL A 105 -26.72 5.01 -11.60
CA VAL A 105 -27.72 5.02 -10.51
C VAL A 105 -28.55 6.30 -10.54
N ARG A 106 -27.94 7.46 -10.80
CA ARG A 106 -28.68 8.73 -10.94
C ARG A 106 -29.60 8.71 -12.16
N GLN A 107 -29.11 8.23 -13.29
CA GLN A 107 -29.90 8.11 -14.52
C GLN A 107 -31.12 7.21 -14.29
N ARG A 108 -30.89 6.00 -13.75
CA ARG A 108 -31.97 5.06 -13.42
C ARG A 108 -32.97 5.67 -12.42
N LYS A 109 -32.48 6.41 -11.42
CA LYS A 109 -33.38 7.12 -10.48
C LYS A 109 -34.25 8.14 -11.21
N ASN A 110 -33.67 8.92 -12.12
CA ASN A 110 -34.42 9.92 -12.90
C ASN A 110 -35.46 9.25 -13.81
N GLU A 111 -35.10 8.18 -14.51
CA GLU A 111 -36.02 7.39 -15.35
C GLU A 111 -37.21 6.82 -14.54
N ILE A 112 -36.94 6.30 -13.33
CA ILE A 112 -37.99 5.84 -12.41
C ILE A 112 -38.87 7.01 -11.94
N MET A 113 -38.27 8.16 -11.62
CA MET A 113 -39.02 9.36 -11.20
C MET A 113 -39.96 9.85 -12.31
N GLU A 114 -39.47 9.92 -13.56
CA GLU A 114 -40.24 10.30 -14.75
C GLU A 114 -41.33 9.28 -15.07
N SER A 115 -41.04 7.99 -14.95
CA SER A 115 -42.03 6.92 -15.15
C SER A 115 -43.17 7.03 -14.14
N ILE A 116 -42.85 7.24 -12.85
CA ILE A 116 -43.87 7.41 -11.81
C ILE A 116 -44.66 8.70 -12.02
N HIS A 117 -44.02 9.80 -12.42
CA HIS A 117 -44.74 11.03 -12.73
C HIS A 117 -45.72 10.83 -13.90
N THR A 118 -45.29 10.15 -14.96
CA THR A 118 -46.13 9.82 -16.12
C THR A 118 -47.29 8.91 -15.72
N LEU A 119 -47.02 7.89 -14.89
CA LEU A 119 -48.02 7.00 -14.33
C LEU A 119 -49.07 7.79 -13.53
N SER A 120 -48.64 8.63 -12.58
CA SER A 120 -49.55 9.43 -11.77
C SER A 120 -50.37 10.41 -12.59
N LYS A 121 -49.80 10.99 -13.64
CA LYS A 121 -50.53 11.88 -14.56
C LYS A 121 -51.54 11.12 -15.41
N ALA A 122 -51.20 9.92 -15.88
CA ALA A 122 -52.11 9.10 -16.68
C ALA A 122 -53.30 8.64 -15.84
N THR A 123 -53.04 8.04 -14.67
CA THR A 123 -54.08 7.39 -13.85
C THR A 123 -54.78 8.31 -12.86
N GLY A 124 -54.28 9.54 -12.66
CA GLY A 124 -54.77 10.42 -11.60
C GLY A 124 -54.46 9.89 -10.19
N THR A 125 -53.56 8.91 -10.05
CA THR A 125 -53.24 8.26 -8.78
C THR A 125 -51.81 8.60 -8.33
N TYR A 126 -51.69 9.19 -7.16
CA TYR A 126 -50.43 9.62 -6.55
C TYR A 126 -50.06 8.70 -5.38
N ILE A 127 -49.00 7.92 -5.57
CA ILE A 127 -48.53 6.94 -4.57
C ILE A 127 -47.44 7.58 -3.69
N ASN A 128 -47.56 7.39 -2.37
CA ASN A 128 -46.52 7.75 -1.42
C ASN A 128 -45.36 6.75 -1.51
N ARG A 129 -44.23 7.20 -2.04
CA ARG A 129 -43.04 6.38 -2.27
C ARG A 129 -42.33 5.97 -0.98
N GLU A 130 -42.45 6.75 0.08
CA GLU A 130 -41.81 6.43 1.37
C GLU A 130 -42.50 5.27 2.08
N ALA A 131 -43.76 4.97 1.72
CA ALA A 131 -44.51 3.85 2.25
C ALA A 131 -44.18 2.53 1.55
N LEU A 132 -43.64 2.58 0.33
CA LEU A 132 -43.24 1.40 -0.44
C LEU A 132 -41.90 0.81 0.06
N PRO A 133 -41.69 -0.51 -0.03
CA PRO A 133 -42.64 -1.52 -0.49
C PRO A 133 -43.56 -2.03 0.62
N ALA A 134 -43.51 -1.50 1.85
CA ALA A 134 -44.25 -2.04 2.99
C ALA A 134 -45.78 -1.83 2.88
N ARG A 135 -46.21 -0.73 2.26
CA ARG A 135 -47.62 -0.36 2.08
C ARG A 135 -47.83 0.38 0.77
N VAL A 136 -48.95 0.11 0.11
CA VAL A 136 -49.41 0.87 -1.07
C VAL A 136 -50.36 1.97 -0.56
N LYS A 137 -49.78 3.12 -0.23
CA LYS A 137 -50.52 4.28 0.29
C LYS A 137 -50.50 5.42 -0.72
N GLY A 138 -51.60 6.14 -0.86
CA GLY A 138 -51.67 7.25 -1.82
C GLY A 138 -53.01 7.96 -1.85
N VAL A 139 -53.21 8.75 -2.89
CA VAL A 139 -54.44 9.50 -3.16
C VAL A 139 -54.78 9.35 -4.65
N THR A 140 -56.04 9.07 -4.96
CA THR A 140 -56.56 9.13 -6.34
C THR A 140 -57.48 10.33 -6.49
N VAL A 141 -57.35 11.02 -7.62
CA VAL A 141 -58.17 12.18 -7.97
C VAL A 141 -59.35 11.74 -8.83
N LEU A 142 -60.56 11.84 -8.28
CA LEU A 142 -61.80 11.68 -9.02
C LEU A 142 -62.24 13.04 -9.55
N HIS A 143 -62.23 13.21 -10.88
CA HIS A 143 -62.59 14.47 -11.51
C HIS A 143 -64.11 14.54 -11.64
N GLY A 144 -64.75 15.47 -10.94
CA GLY A 144 -66.19 15.73 -11.01
C GLY A 144 -66.51 17.02 -11.75
N ASP A 145 -67.75 17.18 -12.22
CA ASP A 145 -68.18 18.32 -13.06
C ASP A 145 -67.95 19.70 -12.42
N ASN A 146 -67.91 19.79 -11.09
CA ASN A 146 -67.76 21.06 -10.36
C ASN A 146 -66.50 21.16 -9.51
N ARG A 147 -65.94 20.04 -9.01
CA ARG A 147 -64.72 19.97 -8.20
C ARG A 147 -64.09 18.59 -8.30
N ASP A 148 -62.77 18.55 -8.22
CA ASP A 148 -62.01 17.32 -8.04
C ASP A 148 -62.13 16.82 -6.60
N GLU A 149 -62.41 15.54 -6.44
CA GLU A 149 -62.45 14.84 -5.15
C GLU A 149 -61.17 14.02 -4.97
N LEU A 150 -60.50 14.20 -3.82
CA LEU A 150 -59.28 13.49 -3.48
C LEU A 150 -59.61 12.32 -2.55
N ILE A 151 -59.45 11.09 -3.04
CA ILE A 151 -59.76 9.88 -2.30
C ILE A 151 -58.48 9.21 -1.80
N PRO A 152 -58.18 9.24 -0.49
CA PRO A 152 -57.00 8.58 0.06
C PRO A 152 -57.22 7.07 0.16
N PHE A 153 -56.16 6.30 -0.07
CA PHE A 153 -56.13 4.85 0.13
C PHE A 153 -54.88 4.42 0.88
N ASP A 154 -54.99 3.34 1.64
CA ASP A 154 -53.89 2.78 2.40
C ASP A 154 -54.02 1.25 2.46
N LEU A 155 -53.34 0.59 1.53
CA LEU A 155 -53.45 -0.84 1.28
C LEU A 155 -52.18 -1.56 1.76
N LYS A 156 -52.32 -2.81 2.21
CA LYS A 156 -51.16 -3.65 2.50
C LYS A 156 -50.45 -3.98 1.19
N ALA A 157 -49.12 -3.93 1.21
CA ALA A 157 -48.33 -4.38 0.09
C ALA A 157 -47.86 -5.82 0.35
N THR A 158 -48.47 -6.76 -0.34
CA THR A 158 -47.92 -8.11 -0.59
C THR A 158 -47.54 -8.15 -2.06
N ASP A 159 -46.32 -8.62 -2.37
CA ASP A 159 -45.53 -8.28 -3.57
C ASP A 159 -46.25 -8.35 -4.94
N VAL A 160 -47.30 -9.14 -5.07
CA VAL A 160 -48.12 -9.28 -6.29
C VAL A 160 -49.55 -8.75 -6.11
N GLU A 161 -50.09 -8.81 -4.89
CA GLU A 161 -51.48 -8.48 -4.59
C GLU A 161 -51.70 -6.98 -4.34
N GLY A 162 -50.65 -6.20 -4.07
CA GLY A 162 -50.78 -4.77 -3.79
C GLY A 162 -51.39 -3.97 -4.95
N LEU A 163 -51.10 -4.39 -6.19
CA LEU A 163 -51.63 -3.77 -7.40
C LEU A 163 -53.07 -4.23 -7.70
N ASP A 164 -53.35 -5.53 -7.53
CA ASP A 164 -54.72 -6.06 -7.66
C ASP A 164 -55.65 -5.46 -6.61
N SER A 165 -55.17 -5.30 -5.37
CA SER A 165 -55.90 -4.64 -4.29
C SER A 165 -56.18 -3.17 -4.62
N LEU A 166 -55.22 -2.46 -5.24
CA LEU A 166 -55.43 -1.10 -5.71
C LEU A 166 -56.49 -1.05 -6.81
N CYS A 167 -56.38 -1.90 -7.83
CA CYS A 167 -57.35 -1.99 -8.91
C CYS A 167 -58.76 -2.30 -8.39
N GLN A 168 -58.91 -3.27 -7.49
CA GLN A 168 -60.19 -3.60 -6.86
C GLN A 168 -60.74 -2.43 -6.04
N HIS A 169 -59.88 -1.75 -5.29
CA HIS A 169 -60.28 -0.58 -4.51
C HIS A 169 -60.78 0.56 -5.41
N LEU A 170 -60.06 0.89 -6.49
CA LEU A 170 -60.48 1.91 -7.44
C LEU A 170 -61.78 1.53 -8.16
N HIS A 171 -61.94 0.25 -8.53
CA HIS A 171 -63.18 -0.23 -9.14
C HIS A 171 -64.37 -0.09 -8.20
N SER A 172 -64.18 -0.35 -6.89
CA SER A 172 -65.23 -0.17 -5.88
C SER A 172 -65.68 1.29 -5.70
N LEU A 173 -64.85 2.24 -6.12
CA LEU A 173 -65.13 3.68 -6.11
C LEU A 173 -65.71 4.17 -7.45
N ASN A 174 -66.10 3.27 -8.36
CA ASN A 174 -66.52 3.57 -9.74
C ASN A 174 -65.48 4.35 -10.56
N ILE A 175 -64.20 4.26 -10.22
CA ILE A 175 -63.11 4.84 -11.01
C ILE A 175 -62.78 3.86 -12.13
N ASP A 176 -62.68 4.34 -13.36
CA ASP A 176 -62.25 3.49 -14.48
C ASP A 176 -60.81 3.02 -14.27
N VAL A 177 -60.66 1.70 -14.13
CA VAL A 177 -59.37 1.04 -13.87
C VAL A 177 -58.73 0.54 -15.16
N SER A 178 -59.36 0.77 -16.33
CA SER A 178 -58.89 0.31 -17.63
C SER A 178 -57.44 0.73 -17.90
N GLN A 179 -57.06 1.95 -17.53
CA GLN A 179 -55.70 2.46 -17.69
C GLN A 179 -54.70 1.75 -16.79
N TRP A 180 -55.06 1.50 -15.52
CA TRP A 180 -54.24 0.72 -14.61
C TRP A 180 -54.03 -0.70 -15.14
N GLN A 181 -55.11 -1.37 -15.58
CA GLN A 181 -55.05 -2.72 -16.16
C GLN A 181 -54.17 -2.77 -17.42
N GLN A 182 -54.33 -1.81 -18.34
CA GLN A 182 -53.49 -1.70 -19.54
C GLN A 182 -52.01 -1.53 -19.19
N LEU A 183 -51.70 -0.69 -18.21
CA LEU A 183 -50.33 -0.48 -17.75
C LEU A 183 -49.74 -1.74 -17.10
N VAL A 184 -50.54 -2.50 -16.35
CA VAL A 184 -50.13 -3.80 -15.79
C VAL A 184 -49.79 -4.76 -16.92
N SER A 185 -50.70 -4.96 -17.88
CA SER A 185 -50.49 -5.87 -19.00
C SER A 185 -49.24 -5.52 -19.79
N LEU A 186 -49.03 -4.23 -20.10
CA LEU A 186 -47.82 -3.75 -20.77
C LEU A 186 -46.55 -4.02 -19.95
N ALA A 187 -46.59 -3.82 -18.64
CA ALA A 187 -45.45 -4.12 -17.76
C ALA A 187 -45.13 -5.62 -17.71
N THR A 188 -46.15 -6.48 -17.66
CA THR A 188 -45.98 -7.94 -17.69
C THR A 188 -45.37 -8.39 -19.03
N GLU A 189 -45.86 -7.85 -20.14
CA GLU A 189 -45.31 -8.13 -21.48
C GLU A 189 -43.86 -7.65 -21.65
N MET A 190 -43.52 -6.46 -21.13
CA MET A 190 -42.15 -5.94 -21.15
C MET A 190 -41.21 -6.75 -20.27
N SER A 191 -41.66 -7.19 -19.09
CA SER A 191 -40.87 -8.06 -18.21
C SER A 191 -40.51 -9.37 -18.90
N MET A 192 -41.46 -9.98 -19.64
CA MET A 192 -41.21 -11.22 -20.38
C MET A 192 -40.26 -11.05 -21.57
N LYS A 193 -40.22 -9.86 -22.21
CA LYS A 193 -39.29 -9.55 -23.31
C LYS A 193 -37.88 -9.19 -22.86
N SER A 194 -37.67 -8.83 -21.59
CA SER A 194 -36.38 -8.40 -21.06
C SER A 194 -35.40 -9.52 -20.69
N HIS A 195 -35.75 -10.79 -20.97
CA HIS A 195 -34.82 -11.92 -20.87
C HIS A 195 -34.20 -12.29 -22.22
N PRO A 196 -33.01 -11.74 -22.52
CA PRO A 196 -32.00 -12.52 -23.22
C PRO A 196 -30.64 -12.55 -22.48
N ALA A 197 -30.04 -13.74 -22.51
CA ALA A 197 -28.68 -14.11 -22.14
C ALA A 197 -28.38 -14.32 -20.64
N THR A 198 -28.39 -15.60 -20.27
CA THR A 198 -27.45 -16.29 -19.37
C THR A 198 -26.28 -15.42 -18.89
N PRO A 199 -26.02 -15.30 -17.57
CA PRO A 199 -24.80 -14.65 -17.12
C PRO A 199 -23.59 -15.48 -17.57
N PRO A 200 -22.48 -14.86 -18.03
CA PRO A 200 -21.29 -15.59 -18.43
C PRO A 200 -20.74 -16.34 -17.22
N LYS A 201 -20.44 -17.62 -17.44
CA LYS A 201 -20.01 -18.62 -16.45
C LYS A 201 -18.59 -18.38 -15.89
N ASP A 202 -18.12 -17.14 -15.84
CA ASP A 202 -16.73 -16.76 -15.54
C ASP A 202 -16.53 -15.89 -14.29
N ALA A 203 -17.56 -15.69 -13.46
CA ALA A 203 -17.40 -15.02 -12.15
C ALA A 203 -16.89 -15.97 -11.03
N ALA A 204 -16.62 -17.25 -11.34
CA ALA A 204 -16.13 -18.26 -10.39
C ALA A 204 -14.63 -18.12 -10.02
N LYS A 205 -13.98 -16.99 -10.29
CA LYS A 205 -12.55 -16.75 -10.00
C LYS A 205 -12.25 -15.34 -9.46
N CYS A 206 -13.07 -14.82 -8.56
CA CYS A 206 -12.59 -13.76 -7.66
C CYS A 206 -12.08 -14.39 -6.36
N LYS A 207 -10.75 -14.32 -6.25
CA LYS A 207 -9.89 -14.90 -5.23
C LYS A 207 -10.35 -14.57 -3.80
N SER A 208 -10.19 -15.59 -2.94
CA SER A 208 -10.18 -15.56 -1.48
C SER A 208 -9.96 -14.17 -0.87
N ILE A 209 -10.98 -13.67 -0.18
CA ILE A 209 -10.79 -12.70 0.89
C ILE A 209 -10.01 -13.45 1.96
N ILE A 210 -8.77 -13.02 2.20
CA ILE A 210 -7.99 -13.47 3.35
C ILE A 210 -8.72 -12.94 4.58
N GLU A 211 -9.39 -13.84 5.29
CA GLU A 211 -9.92 -13.58 6.63
C GLU A 211 -8.72 -13.55 7.58
N ILE A 212 -8.30 -12.34 7.96
CA ILE A 212 -7.29 -12.14 8.99
C ILE A 212 -7.98 -12.37 10.32
N ASP A 213 -7.73 -13.54 10.92
CA ASP A 213 -8.12 -13.82 12.30
C ASP A 213 -7.35 -12.89 13.25
N LEU A 214 -8.08 -11.96 13.88
CA LEU A 214 -7.56 -11.02 14.88
C LEU A 214 -7.68 -11.58 16.32
N THR A 215 -7.94 -12.88 16.51
CA THR A 215 -8.12 -13.51 17.84
C THR A 215 -7.00 -14.47 18.26
N SER A 216 -5.86 -14.48 17.57
CA SER A 216 -4.70 -15.24 18.05
C SER A 216 -4.02 -14.54 19.25
N PRO A 217 -3.88 -15.21 20.42
CA PRO A 217 -3.18 -14.64 21.55
C PRO A 217 -1.70 -14.45 21.21
N THR A 218 -1.21 -13.22 21.37
CA THR A 218 0.22 -12.92 21.29
C THR A 218 0.93 -13.72 22.38
N ILE A 219 1.80 -14.64 21.96
CA ILE A 219 2.74 -15.33 22.84
C ILE A 219 3.61 -14.23 23.47
N GLN A 220 3.39 -13.94 24.75
CA GLN A 220 4.32 -13.17 25.56
C GLN A 220 5.52 -14.07 25.86
N ALA A 221 6.68 -13.60 25.43
CA ALA A 221 7.98 -14.16 25.81
C ALA A 221 8.29 -13.83 27.28
#